data_AF-A0A3R7KFC5-F1
#
_entry.id   AF-A0A3R7KFC5-F1
#
_cell.length_a   1.000
_cell.length_b   1.000
_cell.length_c   1.000
_cell.angle_alpha   90.00
_cell.angle_beta   90.00
_cell.angle_gamma   90.00
#
_symmetry.space_group_name_H-M   'P 1'
#
loop_
_entity.id
_entity.type
_entity.pdbx_description
1 polymer ?
#
loop_
_entity_poly.entity_id
_entity_poly.type
_entity_poly.pdbx_seq_one_letter_code
_entity_poly.pdbx_strand_id
1 'polypeptide(L)'
;YSFVVTIIILIVLKYTVGLRVDEEKEVNGIDVSYHGGLAYDYSKQDHSGPAVKVANPPSNDFASMMTPSTTVEAVPQKEPIMNV
;
A
#
# COMPACT_ATOMS: atom_id res chain seq x y z
N TYR A 1 10.57 32.96 31.55
CA TYR A 1 9.49 32.32 32.33
C TYR A 1 9.34 30.85 31.97
N SER A 2 8.93 30.51 30.74
CA SER A 2 8.53 29.15 30.37
C SER A 2 9.60 28.09 30.62
N PHE A 3 10.86 28.34 30.28
CA PHE A 3 11.94 27.38 30.52
C PHE A 3 12.07 26.98 32.01
N VAL A 4 12.13 27.96 32.91
CA VAL A 4 12.32 27.72 34.34
C VAL A 4 11.09 27.07 34.95
N VAL A 5 9.89 27.56 34.63
CA VAL A 5 8.65 27.00 35.18
C VAL A 5 8.40 25.58 34.66
N THR A 6 8.65 25.32 33.38
CA THR A 6 8.56 23.96 32.84
C THR A 6 9.55 23.02 33.51
N ILE A 7 10.80 23.43 33.75
CA ILE A 7 11.77 22.59 34.49
C ILE A 7 11.26 22.24 35.89
N ILE A 8 10.73 23.23 36.63
CA ILE A 8 10.19 22.99 37.97
C ILE A 8 9.06 21.95 37.91
N ILE A 9 8.12 22.11 36.97
CA ILE A 9 7.00 21.18 36.79
C ILE A 9 7.52 19.77 36.43
N LEU A 10 8.46 19.66 35.49
CA LEU A 10 9.02 18.38 35.06
C LEU A 10 9.77 17.66 36.19
N ILE A 11 10.51 18.40 37.03
CA ILE A 11 11.18 17.83 38.20
C ILE A 11 10.16 17.29 39.20
N VAL A 12 9.12 18.06 39.52
CA VAL A 12 8.07 17.62 40.44
C VAL A 12 7.40 16.34 39.91
N LEU A 13 6.98 16.32 38.64
CA LEU A 13 6.35 15.15 38.02
C LEU A 13 7.28 13.92 37.96
N LYS A 14 8.57 14.13 37.69
CA LYS A 14 9.57 13.06 37.65
C LYS A 14 9.67 12.33 38.99
N TYR A 15 9.60 13.05 40.12
CA TYR A 15 9.75 12.44 41.45
C TYR A 15 8.46 11.91 42.06
N THR A 16 7.29 12.39 41.63
CA THR A 16 6.00 11.95 42.19
C THR A 16 5.40 10.77 41.45
N VAL A 17 5.36 10.81 40.12
CA VAL A 17 4.69 9.81 39.28
C VAL A 17 5.62 9.13 38.29
N GLY A 18 6.75 9.76 37.98
CA GLY A 18 7.62 9.34 36.89
C GLY A 18 7.06 9.78 35.53
N LEU A 19 7.88 10.46 34.72
CA LEU A 19 7.47 10.97 33.41
C LEU A 19 7.85 10.04 32.25
N ARG A 20 8.90 9.23 32.45
CA ARG A 20 9.45 8.33 31.44
C ARG A 20 9.26 6.89 31.92
N VAL A 21 9.00 6.02 30.96
CA VAL A 21 8.91 4.58 31.16
C VAL A 21 10.30 3.99 31.46
N ASP A 22 10.35 2.82 32.10
CA ASP A 22 11.58 2.06 32.30
C ASP A 22 12.22 1.65 30.96
N GLU A 23 13.55 1.54 30.96
CA GLU A 23 14.32 1.33 29.73
C GLU A 23 13.93 0.07 28.98
N GLU A 24 13.66 -1.04 29.69
CA GLU A 24 13.20 -2.29 29.07
C GLU A 24 11.86 -2.12 28.34
N LYS A 25 10.95 -1.33 28.91
CA LYS A 25 9.62 -1.09 28.35
C LYS A 25 9.68 -0.08 27.20
N GLU A 26 10.64 0.83 27.24
CA GLU A 26 10.93 1.75 26.14
C GLU A 26 11.44 0.98 24.92
N VAL A 27 12.40 0.08 25.11
CA VAL A 27 13.00 -0.74 24.03
C VAL A 27 11.97 -1.70 23.43
N ASN A 28 11.12 -2.32 24.26
CA ASN A 28 10.06 -3.21 23.76
C ASN A 28 8.89 -2.45 23.10
N GLY A 29 8.81 -1.14 23.29
CA GLY A 29 7.71 -0.30 22.82
C GLY A 29 6.57 -0.19 23.84
N ILE A 30 6.03 1.03 23.96
CA ILE A 30 4.95 1.36 24.89
C ILE A 30 3.65 0.65 24.50
N ASP A 31 3.35 0.55 23.21
CA ASP A 31 2.14 -0.12 22.73
C ASP A 31 2.13 -1.60 23.14
N VAL A 32 3.26 -2.29 22.94
CA VAL A 32 3.40 -3.70 23.33
C VAL A 32 3.35 -3.84 24.85
N SER A 33 4.05 -2.95 25.56
CA SER A 33 4.23 -3.03 27.01
C SER A 33 2.99 -2.65 27.83
N TYR A 34 2.16 -1.73 27.34
CA TYR A 34 1.00 -1.19 28.08
C TYR A 34 -0.34 -1.48 27.42
N HIS A 35 -0.37 -1.69 26.11
CA HIS A 35 -1.61 -1.90 25.35
C HIS A 35 -1.70 -3.32 24.76
N GLY A 36 -0.67 -4.16 24.92
CA GLY A 36 -0.71 -5.58 24.58
C GLY A 36 -0.64 -5.88 23.07
N GLY A 37 -0.16 -4.93 22.26
CA GLY A 37 -0.09 -5.11 20.81
C GLY A 37 0.69 -4.00 20.10
N LEU A 38 0.75 -4.09 18.77
CA LEU A 38 1.31 -3.02 17.92
C LEU A 38 0.21 -2.01 17.60
N ALA A 39 0.52 -0.71 17.55
CA ALA A 39 -0.45 0.30 17.08
C ALA A 39 -0.87 0.10 15.62
N TYR A 40 0.02 -0.47 14.80
CA TYR A 40 -0.21 -0.76 13.40
C TYR A 40 0.23 -2.18 13.08
N ASP A 41 -0.55 -2.86 12.25
CA ASP A 41 -0.10 -4.10 11.65
C ASP A 41 0.85 -3.76 10.49
N TYR A 42 2.10 -4.20 10.62
CA TYR A 42 3.10 -4.09 9.56
C TYR A 42 3.04 -5.26 8.58
N SER A 43 2.05 -6.16 8.72
CA SER A 43 1.74 -7.12 7.67
C SER A 43 1.62 -6.34 6.37
N LYS A 44 2.48 -6.72 5.42
CA LYS A 44 2.76 -5.98 4.21
C LYS A 44 1.43 -5.56 3.60
N GLN A 45 1.16 -4.26 3.63
CA GLN A 45 0.14 -3.67 2.80
C GLN A 45 0.59 -4.00 1.38
N ASP A 46 0.04 -5.08 0.84
CA ASP A 46 0.33 -5.51 -0.52
C ASP A 46 0.00 -4.29 -1.37
N HIS A 47 0.99 -3.74 -2.07
CA HIS A 47 0.75 -2.64 -2.99
C HIS A 47 -0.03 -3.11 -4.24
N SER A 48 -0.65 -4.29 -4.18
CA SER A 48 -1.89 -4.55 -4.88
C SER A 48 -2.90 -3.55 -4.34
N GLY A 49 -3.07 -2.42 -5.05
CA GLY A 49 -3.94 -1.31 -4.67
C GLY A 49 -5.38 -1.76 -4.37
N PRO A 50 -6.35 -0.85 -4.21
CA PRO A 50 -7.74 -1.28 -4.15
C PRO A 50 -7.96 -2.26 -5.29
N ALA A 51 -8.54 -3.43 -4.99
CA ALA A 51 -9.11 -4.30 -6.00
C ALA A 51 -10.25 -3.50 -6.65
N VAL A 52 -9.87 -2.50 -7.47
CA VAL A 52 -10.64 -2.05 -8.59
C VAL A 52 -10.98 -3.36 -9.25
N LYS A 53 -12.25 -3.75 -9.16
CA LYS A 53 -12.80 -4.84 -9.96
C LYS A 53 -12.30 -4.55 -11.37
N VAL A 54 -11.24 -5.27 -11.77
CA VAL A 54 -10.62 -5.14 -13.07
C VAL A 54 -11.76 -5.44 -14.02
N ALA A 55 -12.35 -4.38 -14.58
CA ALA A 55 -13.42 -4.50 -15.54
C ALA A 55 -12.82 -5.33 -16.65
N ASN A 56 -13.28 -6.58 -16.78
CA ASN A 56 -12.76 -7.63 -17.65
C ASN A 56 -12.06 -7.04 -18.88
N PRO A 57 -10.72 -6.84 -18.82
CA PRO A 57 -10.03 -6.15 -19.88
C PRO A 57 -10.19 -7.04 -21.11
N PRO A 58 -10.61 -6.47 -22.25
CA PRO A 58 -10.79 -7.27 -23.43
C PRO A 58 -9.42 -7.89 -23.78
N SER A 59 -9.43 -9.18 -24.12
CA SER A 59 -8.25 -10.07 -24.16
C SER A 59 -7.22 -9.73 -25.24
N ASN A 60 -7.33 -8.56 -25.85
CA ASN A 60 -6.53 -8.12 -26.97
C ASN A 60 -5.25 -7.45 -26.48
N ASP A 61 -4.12 -8.00 -26.92
CA ASP A 61 -2.79 -7.46 -26.69
C ASP A 61 -2.72 -6.00 -27.11
N PHE A 62 -2.22 -5.14 -26.22
CA PHE A 62 -2.09 -3.70 -26.41
C PHE A 62 -1.35 -3.33 -27.73
N ALA A 63 -0.50 -4.22 -28.21
CA ALA A 63 0.18 -4.11 -29.51
C ALA A 63 -0.79 -4.03 -30.71
N SER A 64 -1.93 -4.72 -30.65
CA SER A 64 -2.96 -4.75 -31.71
C SER A 64 -3.76 -3.44 -31.83
N MET A 65 -3.69 -2.57 -30.81
CA MET A 65 -4.34 -1.25 -30.82
C MET A 65 -3.41 -0.14 -31.33
N MET A 66 -2.10 -0.40 -31.39
CA MET A 66 -1.07 0.59 -31.76
C MET A 66 -0.54 0.41 -33.18
N THR A 67 -1.01 -0.59 -33.92
CA THR A 67 -0.71 -0.71 -35.35
C THR A 67 -1.64 0.21 -36.13
N PRO A 68 -1.15 1.27 -36.79
CA PRO A 68 -1.99 2.05 -37.69
C PRO A 68 -2.51 1.15 -38.80
N SER A 69 -3.81 1.23 -39.07
CA SER A 69 -4.46 0.58 -40.21
C SER A 69 -3.80 1.07 -41.49
N THR A 70 -2.75 0.37 -41.91
CA THR A 70 -2.17 0.58 -43.23
C THR A 70 -2.93 -0.36 -44.14
N THR A 71 -3.79 0.24 -44.95
CA THR A 71 -4.47 -0.34 -46.09
C THR A 71 -3.55 -1.31 -46.83
N VAL A 72 -3.83 -2.60 -46.73
CA VAL A 72 -3.34 -3.59 -47.70
C VAL A 72 -4.58 -4.23 -48.29
N GLU A 73 -4.87 -3.78 -49.51
CA GLU A 73 -5.80 -4.40 -50.43
C GLU A 73 -5.42 -5.87 -50.72
N ALA A 74 -6.45 -6.65 -51.13
CA ALA A 74 -6.42 -8.01 -51.69
C ALA A 74 -6.02 -9.12 -50.70
N VAL A 75 -6.84 -10.13 -50.42
CA VAL A 75 -7.46 -11.07 -51.38
C VAL A 75 -8.79 -11.62 -50.81
N PRO A 76 -9.89 -11.68 -51.60
CA PRO A 76 -11.13 -12.31 -51.14
C PRO A 76 -10.98 -13.82 -51.12
N GLN A 77 -11.23 -14.40 -49.95
CA GLN A 77 -11.36 -15.83 -49.73
C GLN A 77 -12.63 -16.32 -50.45
N LYS A 78 -12.49 -16.98 -51.62
CA LYS A 78 -13.58 -17.67 -52.32
C LYS A 78 -13.49 -19.18 -52.04
N GLU A 79 -14.57 -19.70 -51.49
CA GLU A 79 -14.82 -21.05 -50.95
C GLU A 79 -14.49 -22.23 -51.90
N PRO A 80 -14.29 -23.45 -51.35
CA PRO A 80 -13.95 -24.63 -52.13
C PRO A 80 -15.17 -25.17 -52.85
N ILE A 81 -15.17 -25.12 -54.19
CA ILE A 81 -16.19 -25.79 -54.99
C ILE A 81 -15.71 -27.23 -55.25
N MET A 82 -16.35 -28.19 -54.56
CA MET A 82 -16.40 -29.60 -54.95
C MET A 82 -16.98 -29.71 -56.36
N ASN A 83 -16.29 -30.35 -57.30
CA ASN A 83 -16.96 -31.05 -58.38
C ASN A 83 -16.18 -32.30 -58.83
N VAL A 84 -16.99 -33.36 -58.97
CA VAL A 84 -16.81 -34.71 -59.52
C VAL A 84 -16.05 -34.75 -60.83
#